data_AF-A0A1Q8BMP1-F1
#
_entry.id   AF-A0A1Q8BMP1-F1
#
_cell.length_a   1.000
_cell.length_b   1.000
_cell.length_c   1.000
_cell.angle_alpha   90.00
_cell.angle_beta   90.00
_cell.angle_gamma   90.00
#
_symmetry.space_group_name_H-M   'P 1'
#
loop_
_entity.id
_entity.type
_entity.pdbx_description
1 polymer ?
#
loop_
_entity_poly.entity_id
_entity_poly.type
_entity_poly.pdbx_seq_one_letter_code
_entity_poly.pdbx_strand_id
1 'polypeptide(L)'
;MARVPSVMVTNEVTFYLAAAALVLLTVESCIKLLNRDSSSITLAVYVTVFAWYFIDPFLNPEQYDYIPPSLISQSYGQVLIFLIAFRIFMPFTVRWIVRRRGTGLFAMQRFAPEQMLIAAGALWLLLLLVGIARMGGDVLGALFPIDSRAGATMWGRGAIESSAAGFLIASAGYVFNAITAFLGVLIFFQRTTFWRCVAGGMFAVSLPYFLLEGARSHFLAAILPFIITYLLYGRHPLVVKIAVLGLAFVCLDQGFKLVTAFRGTGFRDLLAAEHPYEMIDEDLRQSGLNMIQELCFANAYLASGAAPPAYGGRYLNELLNAIPRVVWPSKPFIGIDYAKWRGLEDPNSELGVVATVSTGMIGGGVLNFGQFLGPMAAGIIMAFWTALLIRWWQQRSSLPRLVLFMLGTGLTFNLGRDITLLVLWPVVFAYCFVRLIEIWASKRFWRSAAHHDARASSCSR
;
A
#
# COMPACT_ATOMS: atom_id res chain seq x y z
N MET A 1 -29.99 8.46 33.99
CA MET A 1 -28.75 7.67 33.82
C MET A 1 -27.60 8.65 33.67
N ALA A 2 -26.72 8.72 34.66
CA ALA A 2 -25.57 9.61 34.65
C ALA A 2 -24.58 9.18 33.56
N ARG A 3 -24.12 10.12 32.72
CA ARG A 3 -22.98 9.89 31.81
C ARG A 3 -21.77 9.55 32.67
N VAL A 4 -21.30 8.32 32.57
CA VAL A 4 -19.98 7.92 33.07
C VAL A 4 -18.95 8.79 32.34
N PRO A 5 -17.98 9.40 33.02
CA PRO A 5 -16.95 10.20 32.35
C PRO A 5 -16.24 9.34 31.31
N SER A 6 -16.10 9.89 30.09
CA SER A 6 -15.39 9.26 28.98
C SER A 6 -14.01 8.79 29.46
N VAL A 7 -13.76 7.49 29.43
CA VAL A 7 -12.41 6.97 29.64
C VAL A 7 -11.64 7.28 28.38
N MET A 8 -11.06 8.49 28.33
CA MET A 8 -10.22 8.85 27.20
C MET A 8 -9.04 7.87 27.16
N VAL A 9 -8.78 7.31 25.97
CA VAL A 9 -7.57 6.54 25.63
C VAL A 9 -6.29 7.24 26.12
N THR A 10 -6.34 8.56 26.22
CA THR A 10 -5.28 9.44 26.74
C THR A 10 -5.04 9.35 28.24
N ASN A 11 -5.75 8.51 29.00
CA ASN A 11 -5.48 8.35 30.45
C ASN A 11 -4.54 7.17 30.75
N GLU A 12 -4.21 6.38 29.73
CA GLU A 12 -3.32 5.23 29.87
C GLU A 12 -1.84 5.64 29.84
N VAL A 13 -1.06 5.20 30.83
CA VAL A 13 0.39 5.49 30.89
C VAL A 13 1.12 4.91 29.67
N THR A 14 0.69 3.75 29.21
CA THR A 14 1.24 3.06 28.02
C THR A 14 1.03 3.85 26.73
N PHE A 15 -0.09 4.57 26.61
CA PHE A 15 -0.33 5.50 25.50
C PHE A 15 0.74 6.59 25.46
N TYR A 16 0.99 7.26 26.59
CA TYR A 16 1.99 8.32 26.67
C TYR A 16 3.41 7.81 26.43
N LEU A 17 3.74 6.64 26.95
CA LEU A 17 5.05 6.02 26.70
C LEU A 17 5.24 5.70 25.22
N ALA A 18 4.24 5.11 24.56
CA ALA A 18 4.28 4.81 23.13
C ALA A 18 4.34 6.10 22.29
N ALA A 19 3.56 7.13 22.65
CA ALA A 19 3.58 8.44 22.00
C ALA A 19 4.94 9.14 22.16
N ALA A 20 5.50 9.16 23.37
CA ALA A 20 6.81 9.75 23.64
C ALA A 20 7.91 9.03 22.85
N ALA A 21 7.91 7.69 22.84
CA ALA A 21 8.83 6.90 22.04
C ALA A 21 8.69 7.24 20.54
N LEU A 22 7.46 7.32 20.02
CA LEU A 22 7.20 7.67 18.63
C LEU A 22 7.70 9.07 18.28
N VAL A 23 7.46 10.07 19.13
CA VAL A 23 7.93 11.45 18.93
C VAL A 23 9.45 11.49 18.94
N LEU A 24 10.11 10.87 19.93
CA LEU A 24 11.57 10.84 20.02
C LEU A 24 12.21 10.21 18.77
N LEU A 25 11.68 9.06 18.33
CA LEU A 25 12.16 8.36 17.13
C LEU A 25 11.89 9.15 15.84
N THR A 26 10.78 9.89 15.78
CA THR A 26 10.42 10.76 14.67
C THR A 26 11.37 11.96 14.60
N VAL A 27 11.61 12.64 15.73
CA VAL A 27 12.55 13.77 15.83
C VAL A 27 13.97 13.32 15.45
N GLU A 28 14.43 12.18 15.98
CA GLU A 28 15.73 11.58 15.61
C GLU A 28 15.80 11.38 14.08
N SER A 29 14.75 10.82 13.47
CA SER A 29 14.70 10.57 12.03
C SER A 29 14.66 11.85 11.19
N CYS A 30 13.97 12.89 11.67
CA CYS A 30 13.93 14.21 11.04
C CYS A 30 15.31 14.89 11.08
N ILE A 31 16.03 14.81 12.20
CA ILE A 31 17.41 15.32 12.31
C ILE A 31 18.31 14.59 11.31
N LYS A 32 18.17 13.26 11.19
CA LYS A 32 18.92 12.47 10.20
C LYS A 32 18.54 12.81 8.75
N LEU A 33 17.27 13.15 8.50
CA LEU A 33 16.81 13.62 7.20
C LEU A 33 17.47 14.96 6.82
N LEU A 34 17.56 15.89 7.77
CA LEU A 34 18.26 17.17 7.59
C LEU A 34 19.75 16.95 7.29
N ASN A 35 20.36 15.95 7.94
CA ASN A 35 21.74 15.54 7.71
C ASN A 35 21.93 14.65 6.46
N ARG A 36 20.87 14.43 5.67
CA ARG A 36 20.86 13.60 4.44
C ARG A 36 21.30 12.14 4.65
N ASP A 37 21.13 11.60 5.86
CA ASP A 37 21.40 10.20 6.13
C ASP A 37 20.27 9.33 5.56
N SER A 38 20.65 8.23 4.91
CA SER A 38 19.74 7.22 4.37
C SER A 38 18.86 6.55 5.43
N SER A 39 19.29 6.56 6.69
CA SER A 39 18.47 6.06 7.80
C SER A 39 17.18 6.86 8.02
N SER A 40 17.08 8.08 7.48
CA SER A 40 15.86 8.92 7.53
C SER A 40 14.61 8.27 6.93
N ILE A 41 14.76 7.22 6.11
CA ILE A 41 13.64 6.47 5.53
C ILE A 41 12.80 5.75 6.59
N THR A 42 13.34 5.52 7.79
CA THR A 42 12.56 5.02 8.94
C THR A 42 11.38 5.93 9.30
N LEU A 43 11.46 7.23 8.94
CA LEU A 43 10.39 8.19 9.14
C LEU A 43 9.07 7.73 8.49
N ALA A 44 9.11 7.06 7.34
CA ALA A 44 7.91 6.57 6.66
C ALA A 44 7.13 5.56 7.53
N VAL A 45 7.84 4.70 8.27
CA VAL A 45 7.23 3.73 9.20
C VAL A 45 6.65 4.45 10.41
N TYR A 46 7.37 5.43 10.98
CA TYR A 46 6.86 6.18 12.14
C TYR A 46 5.62 7.02 11.81
N VAL A 47 5.61 7.69 10.65
CA VAL A 47 4.43 8.41 10.16
C VAL A 47 3.26 7.45 9.92
N THR A 48 3.54 6.25 9.41
CA THR A 48 2.52 5.21 9.23
C THR A 48 1.95 4.74 10.58
N VAL A 49 2.80 4.47 11.58
CA VAL A 49 2.34 4.09 12.93
C VAL A 49 1.51 5.21 13.55
N PHE A 50 1.96 6.46 13.43
CA PHE A 50 1.20 7.62 13.90
C PHE A 50 -0.19 7.66 13.26
N ALA A 51 -0.26 7.56 11.93
CA ALA A 51 -1.50 7.70 11.19
C ALA A 51 -2.52 6.60 11.49
N TRP A 52 -2.08 5.35 11.65
CA TRP A 52 -2.98 4.21 11.82
C TRP A 52 -3.30 3.85 13.28
N TYR A 53 -2.43 4.21 14.24
CA TYR A 53 -2.60 3.81 15.65
C TYR A 53 -2.90 4.97 16.59
N PHE A 54 -2.52 6.20 16.24
CA PHE A 54 -2.69 7.37 17.13
C PHE A 54 -3.75 8.36 16.66
N ILE A 55 -4.02 8.50 15.36
CA ILE A 55 -4.99 9.49 14.86
C ILE A 55 -6.44 9.10 15.19
N ASP A 56 -6.80 7.83 15.00
CA ASP A 56 -8.20 7.38 15.10
C ASP A 56 -8.85 7.63 16.47
N PRO A 57 -8.20 7.39 17.63
CA PRO A 57 -8.75 7.75 18.94
C PRO A 57 -9.12 9.22 19.11
N PHE A 58 -8.46 10.14 18.39
CA PHE A 58 -8.80 11.57 18.42
C PHE A 58 -9.95 11.92 17.48
N LEU A 59 -10.08 11.20 16.36
CA LEU A 59 -11.16 11.41 15.40
C LEU A 59 -12.48 10.76 15.85
N ASN A 60 -12.40 9.59 16.49
CA ASN A 60 -13.54 8.74 16.83
C ASN A 60 -13.50 8.25 18.29
N PRO A 61 -13.47 9.14 19.30
CA PRO A 61 -13.30 8.74 20.70
C PRO A 61 -14.41 7.80 21.20
N GLU A 62 -15.65 7.99 20.76
CA GLU A 62 -16.82 7.19 21.15
C GLU A 62 -16.67 5.69 20.82
N GLN A 63 -15.87 5.35 19.80
CA GLN A 63 -15.66 3.95 19.40
C GLN A 63 -14.80 3.16 20.39
N TYR A 64 -14.21 3.84 21.37
CA TYR A 64 -13.36 3.26 22.40
C TYR A 64 -14.07 3.10 23.75
N ASP A 65 -15.26 3.69 23.91
CA ASP A 65 -15.98 3.71 25.19
C ASP A 65 -16.41 2.32 25.68
N TYR A 66 -16.62 1.37 24.76
CA TYR A 66 -17.00 -0.01 25.09
C TYR A 66 -15.80 -0.96 25.21
N ILE A 67 -14.58 -0.48 24.98
CA ILE A 67 -13.37 -1.31 25.02
C ILE A 67 -12.76 -1.22 26.42
N PRO A 68 -12.51 -2.36 27.10
CA PRO A 68 -11.84 -2.37 28.40
C PRO A 68 -10.50 -1.61 28.38
N PRO A 69 -10.23 -0.72 29.37
CA PRO A 69 -8.99 0.05 29.42
C PRO A 69 -7.73 -0.82 29.46
N SER A 70 -7.82 -2.01 30.07
CA SER A 70 -6.73 -2.99 30.09
C SER A 70 -6.30 -3.44 28.68
N LEU A 71 -7.25 -3.64 27.75
CA LEU A 71 -6.96 -4.02 26.37
C LEU A 71 -6.35 -2.86 25.58
N ILE A 72 -6.80 -1.63 25.83
CA ILE A 72 -6.23 -0.42 25.25
C ILE A 72 -4.78 -0.28 25.72
N SER A 73 -4.54 -0.40 27.03
CA SER A 73 -3.22 -0.29 27.65
C SER A 73 -2.26 -1.35 27.11
N GLN A 74 -2.73 -2.60 27.00
CA GLN A 74 -1.98 -3.70 26.41
C GLN A 74 -1.62 -3.44 24.94
N SER A 75 -2.58 -2.94 24.16
CA SER A 75 -2.39 -2.68 22.72
C SER A 75 -1.37 -1.56 22.49
N TYR A 76 -1.36 -0.49 23.30
CA TYR A 76 -0.30 0.51 23.23
C TYR A 76 1.06 0.00 23.74
N GLY A 77 1.07 -0.91 24.71
CA GLY A 77 2.27 -1.65 25.09
C GLY A 77 2.85 -2.44 23.91
N GLN A 78 2.01 -3.06 23.07
CA GLN A 78 2.43 -3.75 21.86
C GLN A 78 2.95 -2.78 20.78
N VAL A 79 2.34 -1.61 20.63
CA VAL A 79 2.87 -0.54 19.77
C VAL A 79 4.27 -0.11 20.23
N LEU A 80 4.48 0.04 21.54
CA LEU A 80 5.81 0.35 22.10
C LEU A 80 6.83 -0.76 21.80
N ILE A 81 6.47 -2.03 22.00
CA ILE A 81 7.33 -3.18 21.68
C ILE A 81 7.70 -3.19 20.19
N PHE A 82 6.72 -2.94 19.31
CA PHE A 82 6.96 -2.83 17.87
C PHE A 82 7.99 -1.75 17.55
N LEU A 83 7.84 -0.54 18.11
CA LEU A 83 8.75 0.58 17.88
C LEU A 83 10.18 0.28 18.36
N ILE A 84 10.31 -0.30 19.55
CA ILE A 84 11.60 -0.70 20.13
C ILE A 84 12.25 -1.79 19.25
N ALA A 85 11.51 -2.85 18.93
CA ALA A 85 12.01 -3.95 18.11
C ALA A 85 12.45 -3.44 16.73
N PHE A 86 11.60 -2.68 16.04
CA PHE A 86 11.93 -2.07 14.77
C PHE A 86 13.26 -1.29 14.86
N ARG A 87 13.39 -0.39 15.85
CA ARG A 87 14.60 0.44 16.02
C ARG A 87 15.87 -0.39 16.24
N ILE A 88 15.78 -1.45 17.03
CA ILE A 88 16.89 -2.37 17.34
C ILE A 88 17.31 -3.16 16.10
N PHE A 89 16.35 -3.69 15.33
CA PHE A 89 16.65 -4.56 14.19
C PHE A 89 17.07 -3.81 12.92
N MET A 90 16.65 -2.54 12.75
CA MET A 90 17.02 -1.68 11.62
C MET A 90 18.51 -1.69 11.24
N PRO A 91 19.48 -1.44 12.14
CA PRO A 91 20.89 -1.44 11.78
C PRO A 91 21.40 -2.82 11.33
N PHE A 92 20.79 -3.91 11.78
CA PHE A 92 21.16 -5.27 11.35
C PHE A 92 20.61 -5.58 9.96
N THR A 93 19.34 -5.30 9.72
CA THR A 93 18.69 -5.55 8.41
C THR A 93 19.30 -4.68 7.31
N VAL A 94 19.58 -3.41 7.59
CA VAL A 94 20.25 -2.50 6.64
C VAL A 94 21.63 -3.02 6.27
N ARG A 95 22.45 -3.38 7.26
CA ARG A 95 23.78 -3.95 6.98
C ARG A 95 23.69 -5.22 6.13
N TRP A 96 22.71 -6.09 6.39
CA TRP A 96 22.55 -7.33 5.65
C TRP A 96 22.09 -7.12 4.20
N ILE A 97 21.12 -6.24 3.97
CA ILE A 97 20.55 -5.99 2.63
C ILE A 97 21.46 -5.11 1.78
N VAL A 98 22.04 -4.07 2.36
CA VAL A 98 22.87 -3.09 1.63
C VAL A 98 24.23 -3.68 1.26
N ARG A 99 24.84 -4.55 2.08
CA ARG A 99 26.12 -5.21 1.76
C ARG A 99 26.09 -6.08 0.49
N ARG A 100 24.91 -6.49 0.02
CA ARG A 100 24.79 -7.28 -1.22
C ARG A 100 25.07 -6.39 -2.44
N ARG A 101 26.26 -6.55 -3.06
CA ARG A 101 26.67 -5.88 -4.30
C ARG A 101 25.55 -5.96 -5.36
N GLY A 102 25.06 -4.80 -5.81
CA GLY A 102 24.12 -4.70 -6.93
C GLY A 102 24.89 -4.65 -8.25
N THR A 103 24.67 -5.61 -9.14
CA THR A 103 25.45 -5.83 -10.36
C THR A 103 25.04 -4.97 -11.58
N GLY A 104 24.10 -4.03 -11.46
CA GLY A 104 23.49 -3.37 -12.63
C GLY A 104 23.55 -1.83 -12.70
N LEU A 105 24.20 -1.15 -11.75
CA LEU A 105 24.03 0.31 -11.56
C LEU A 105 24.68 1.17 -12.66
N PHE A 106 25.74 0.69 -13.31
CA PHE A 106 26.53 1.52 -14.23
C PHE A 106 25.94 1.66 -15.64
N ALA A 107 25.02 0.77 -16.06
CA ALA A 107 24.42 0.82 -17.40
C ALA A 107 23.19 1.76 -17.50
N MET A 108 22.61 2.17 -16.36
CA MET A 108 21.29 2.84 -16.28
C MET A 108 21.35 4.37 -16.22
N GLN A 109 22.52 4.97 -16.09
CA GLN A 109 22.67 6.43 -15.96
C GLN A 109 22.26 7.20 -17.24
N ARG A 110 21.91 6.48 -18.32
CA ARG A 110 21.54 7.02 -19.64
C ARG A 110 20.12 6.69 -20.10
N PHE A 111 19.27 6.05 -19.29
CA PHE A 111 17.88 5.82 -19.70
C PHE A 111 17.11 7.15 -19.69
N ALA A 112 16.65 7.55 -20.87
CA ALA A 112 15.89 8.78 -21.05
C ALA A 112 14.50 8.61 -20.38
N PRO A 113 14.04 9.56 -19.54
CA PRO A 113 12.72 9.52 -18.90
C PRO A 113 11.57 9.26 -19.88
N GLU A 114 11.74 9.70 -21.13
CA GLU A 114 10.79 9.55 -22.23
C GLU A 114 10.64 8.08 -22.64
N GLN A 115 11.74 7.31 -22.72
CA GLN A 115 11.69 5.88 -23.06
C GLN A 115 10.97 5.07 -21.99
N MET A 116 11.14 5.44 -20.72
CA MET A 116 10.42 4.81 -19.61
C MET A 116 8.93 5.12 -19.69
N LEU A 117 8.55 6.36 -20.02
CA LEU A 117 7.16 6.74 -20.21
C LEU A 117 6.53 5.99 -21.39
N ILE A 118 7.24 5.84 -22.51
CA ILE A 118 6.75 5.06 -23.66
C ILE A 118 6.53 3.59 -23.27
N ALA A 119 7.48 2.97 -22.57
CA ALA A 119 7.35 1.57 -22.16
C ALA A 119 6.21 1.37 -21.14
N ALA A 120 6.14 2.23 -20.11
CA ALA A 120 5.07 2.21 -19.12
C ALA A 120 3.71 2.51 -19.78
N GLY A 121 3.68 3.44 -20.74
CA GLY A 121 2.47 3.84 -21.43
C GLY A 121 1.96 2.81 -22.42
N ALA A 122 2.84 2.11 -23.13
CA ALA A 122 2.47 0.97 -23.96
C ALA A 122 1.87 -0.17 -23.13
N LEU A 123 2.47 -0.47 -21.98
CA LEU A 123 1.95 -1.49 -21.07
C LEU A 123 0.62 -1.08 -20.43
N TRP A 124 0.49 0.19 -20.04
CA TRP A 124 -0.77 0.77 -19.56
C TRP A 124 -1.87 0.65 -20.62
N LEU A 125 -1.58 1.03 -21.87
CA LEU A 125 -2.55 1.01 -22.96
C LEU A 125 -2.98 -0.43 -23.27
N LEU A 126 -2.02 -1.37 -23.30
CA LEU A 126 -2.31 -2.79 -23.49
C LEU A 126 -3.26 -3.32 -22.41
N LEU A 127 -2.96 -3.02 -21.14
CA LEU A 127 -3.81 -3.45 -20.03
C LEU A 127 -5.19 -2.80 -20.11
N LEU A 128 -5.27 -1.50 -20.40
CA LEU A 128 -6.54 -0.81 -20.55
C LEU A 128 -7.39 -1.42 -21.67
N LEU A 129 -6.79 -1.70 -22.84
CA LEU A 129 -7.49 -2.33 -23.95
C LEU A 129 -7.98 -3.74 -23.61
N VAL A 130 -7.16 -4.53 -22.90
CA VAL A 130 -7.59 -5.85 -22.39
C VAL A 130 -8.73 -5.70 -21.38
N GLY A 131 -8.68 -4.71 -20.48
CA GLY A 131 -9.74 -4.41 -19.53
C GLY A 131 -11.06 -4.02 -20.22
N ILE A 132 -11.01 -3.15 -21.23
CA ILE A 132 -12.16 -2.76 -22.05
C ILE A 132 -12.74 -3.97 -22.79
N ALA A 133 -11.88 -4.81 -23.39
CA ALA A 133 -12.34 -6.02 -24.06
C ALA A 133 -13.06 -6.99 -23.10
N ARG A 134 -12.62 -7.06 -21.83
CA ARG A 134 -13.32 -7.85 -20.80
C ARG A 134 -14.67 -7.28 -20.40
N MET A 135 -14.84 -5.96 -20.49
CA MET A 135 -16.10 -5.26 -20.27
C MET A 135 -17.01 -5.27 -21.52
N GLY A 136 -16.75 -6.14 -22.50
CA GLY A 136 -17.55 -6.22 -23.73
C GLY A 136 -17.42 -5.00 -24.64
N GLY A 137 -16.35 -4.21 -24.49
CA GLY A 137 -16.14 -2.96 -25.23
C GLY A 137 -16.69 -1.71 -24.54
N ASP A 138 -17.26 -1.83 -23.34
CA ASP A 138 -17.75 -0.67 -22.58
C ASP A 138 -16.59 0.14 -21.98
N VAL A 139 -16.20 1.20 -22.68
CA VAL A 139 -15.13 2.12 -22.27
C VAL A 139 -15.54 2.92 -21.03
N LEU A 140 -16.81 3.29 -20.91
CA LEU A 140 -17.30 4.10 -19.79
C LEU A 140 -17.35 3.27 -18.52
N GLY A 141 -17.94 2.07 -18.57
CA GLY A 141 -17.92 1.15 -17.43
C GLY A 141 -16.51 0.71 -17.03
N ALA A 142 -15.59 0.58 -18.00
CA ALA A 142 -14.19 0.26 -17.73
C ALA A 142 -13.46 1.37 -16.96
N LEU A 143 -13.63 2.65 -17.35
CA LEU A 143 -12.94 3.79 -16.71
C LEU A 143 -13.68 4.34 -15.49
N PHE A 144 -15.00 4.19 -15.46
CA PHE A 144 -15.89 4.69 -14.43
C PHE A 144 -16.80 3.55 -13.96
N PRO A 145 -16.32 2.66 -13.06
CA PRO A 145 -17.12 1.57 -12.52
C PRO A 145 -18.18 2.13 -11.55
N ILE A 146 -19.29 2.63 -12.10
CA ILE A 146 -20.39 3.26 -11.35
C ILE A 146 -21.01 2.26 -10.37
N ASP A 147 -21.07 0.98 -10.70
CA ASP A 147 -21.66 -0.04 -9.83
C ASP A 147 -20.70 -0.54 -8.71
N SER A 148 -19.52 0.08 -8.59
CA SER A 148 -18.52 -0.19 -7.55
C SER A 148 -18.24 -1.69 -7.34
N ARG A 149 -18.34 -2.22 -6.10
CA ARG A 149 -18.12 -3.66 -5.83
C ARG A 149 -19.29 -4.56 -6.21
N ALA A 150 -20.47 -3.98 -6.47
CA ALA A 150 -21.66 -4.73 -6.84
C ALA A 150 -21.68 -5.08 -8.34
N GLY A 151 -20.96 -4.31 -9.16
CA GLY A 151 -20.88 -4.52 -10.61
C GLY A 151 -19.57 -5.10 -11.12
N ALA A 152 -19.53 -5.30 -12.43
CA ALA A 152 -18.32 -5.74 -13.12
C ALA A 152 -17.30 -4.59 -13.20
N THR A 153 -16.03 -4.91 -12.91
CA THR A 153 -14.91 -4.00 -13.10
C THR A 153 -13.84 -4.66 -13.98
N MET A 154 -12.99 -3.86 -14.64
CA MET A 154 -11.96 -4.36 -15.58
C MET A 154 -11.13 -5.51 -15.02
N TRP A 155 -10.74 -5.38 -13.75
CA TRP A 155 -9.89 -6.34 -13.03
C TRP A 155 -10.61 -6.99 -11.85
N GLY A 156 -11.93 -6.83 -11.79
CA GLY A 156 -12.79 -7.50 -10.82
C GLY A 156 -12.79 -9.01 -11.03
N ARG A 157 -12.87 -9.73 -9.91
CA ARG A 157 -12.95 -11.18 -9.87
C ARG A 157 -13.73 -11.65 -8.64
N GLY A 158 -14.33 -12.83 -8.75
CA GLY A 158 -14.88 -13.55 -7.61
C GLY A 158 -13.81 -13.81 -6.55
N ALA A 159 -14.23 -13.83 -5.30
CA ALA A 159 -13.30 -14.00 -4.18
C ALA A 159 -12.69 -15.41 -4.16
N ILE A 160 -13.41 -16.39 -4.71
CA ILE A 160 -12.96 -17.77 -4.92
C ILE A 160 -12.98 -18.12 -6.42
N GLU A 161 -12.19 -17.42 -7.22
CA GLU A 161 -11.92 -17.90 -8.57
C GLU A 161 -10.86 -19.01 -8.55
N SER A 162 -11.32 -20.24 -8.82
CA SER A 162 -10.50 -21.45 -8.96
C SER A 162 -9.86 -21.59 -10.34
N SER A 163 -10.18 -20.70 -11.28
CA SER A 163 -9.71 -20.76 -12.68
C SER A 163 -8.35 -20.06 -12.87
N ALA A 164 -7.59 -20.48 -13.89
CA ALA A 164 -6.31 -19.85 -14.24
C ALA A 164 -6.51 -18.38 -14.69
N ALA A 165 -7.68 -18.09 -15.27
CA ALA A 165 -8.09 -16.76 -15.64
C ALA A 165 -8.13 -15.83 -14.42
N GLY A 166 -8.68 -16.27 -13.28
CA GLY A 166 -8.79 -15.43 -12.09
C GLY A 166 -7.45 -14.99 -11.49
N PHE A 167 -6.43 -15.84 -11.55
CA PHE A 167 -5.07 -15.46 -11.15
C PHE A 167 -4.45 -14.44 -12.10
N LEU A 168 -4.63 -14.61 -13.41
CA LEU A 168 -4.14 -13.68 -14.43
C LEU A 168 -4.82 -12.32 -14.30
N ILE A 169 -6.14 -12.31 -14.04
CA ILE A 169 -6.93 -11.10 -13.82
C ILE A 169 -6.43 -10.35 -12.58
N ALA A 170 -6.25 -11.05 -11.46
CA ALA A 170 -5.71 -10.45 -10.24
C ALA A 170 -4.33 -9.84 -10.46
N SER A 171 -3.44 -10.61 -11.12
CA SER A 171 -2.09 -10.17 -11.44
C SER A 171 -2.11 -8.95 -12.34
N ALA A 172 -2.97 -8.94 -13.37
CA ALA A 172 -3.11 -7.80 -14.28
C ALA A 172 -3.64 -6.55 -13.55
N GLY A 173 -4.58 -6.69 -12.61
CA GLY A 173 -5.03 -5.59 -11.76
C GLY A 173 -3.91 -5.00 -10.89
N TYR A 174 -3.06 -5.83 -10.28
CA TYR A 174 -1.90 -5.36 -9.52
C TYR A 174 -0.85 -4.69 -10.39
N VAL A 175 -0.60 -5.22 -11.59
CA VAL A 175 0.31 -4.63 -12.58
C VAL A 175 -0.25 -3.28 -13.06
N PHE A 176 -1.56 -3.19 -13.33
CA PHE A 176 -2.20 -1.96 -13.73
C PHE A 176 -2.07 -0.88 -12.65
N ASN A 177 -2.31 -1.23 -11.38
CA ASN A 177 -2.09 -0.32 -10.25
C ASN A 177 -0.62 0.13 -10.15
N ALA A 178 0.32 -0.81 -10.26
CA ALA A 178 1.75 -0.50 -10.23
C ALA A 178 2.16 0.47 -11.34
N ILE A 179 1.65 0.29 -12.55
CA ILE A 179 1.95 1.17 -13.69
C ILE A 179 1.32 2.54 -13.51
N THR A 180 0.08 2.64 -13.02
CA THR A 180 -0.55 3.93 -12.74
C THR A 180 0.22 4.71 -11.69
N ALA A 181 0.67 4.05 -10.61
CA ALA A 181 1.59 4.65 -9.65
C ALA A 181 2.90 5.11 -10.32
N PHE A 182 3.45 4.29 -11.22
CA PHE A 182 4.67 4.60 -11.99
C PHE A 182 4.48 5.87 -12.85
N LEU A 183 3.34 5.98 -13.55
CA LEU A 183 2.98 7.14 -14.37
C LEU A 183 2.90 8.41 -13.52
N GLY A 184 2.26 8.35 -12.36
CA GLY A 184 2.18 9.46 -11.42
C GLY A 184 3.56 9.99 -11.02
N VAL A 185 4.51 9.10 -10.71
CA VAL A 185 5.89 9.51 -10.38
C VAL A 185 6.60 10.11 -11.60
N LEU A 186 6.43 9.53 -12.79
CA LEU A 186 7.11 9.96 -14.01
C LEU A 186 6.77 11.40 -14.43
N ILE A 187 5.57 11.92 -14.08
CA ILE A 187 5.15 13.32 -14.36
C ILE A 187 6.24 14.32 -13.96
N PHE A 188 6.90 14.12 -12.81
CA PHE A 188 7.88 15.06 -12.27
C PHE A 188 9.26 15.00 -12.94
N PHE A 189 9.58 13.88 -13.60
CA PHE A 189 10.91 13.63 -14.16
C PHE A 189 10.98 13.81 -15.69
N GLN A 190 9.85 14.07 -16.35
CA GLN A 190 9.85 14.38 -17.79
C GLN A 190 10.46 15.75 -18.08
N ARG A 191 11.22 15.84 -19.18
CA ARG A 191 11.93 17.07 -19.59
C ARG A 191 11.04 18.06 -20.32
N THR A 192 10.18 17.59 -21.22
CA THR A 192 9.30 18.45 -22.04
C THR A 192 7.88 18.52 -21.48
N THR A 193 7.21 19.65 -21.68
CA THR A 193 5.80 19.85 -21.29
C THR A 193 4.89 18.83 -21.97
N PHE A 194 5.17 18.48 -23.23
CA PHE A 194 4.42 17.46 -23.95
C PHE A 194 4.40 16.12 -23.21
N TRP A 195 5.57 15.56 -22.87
CA TRP A 195 5.64 14.27 -22.15
C TRP A 195 5.05 14.34 -20.74
N ARG A 196 5.11 15.51 -20.09
CA ARG A 196 4.41 15.74 -18.81
C ARG A 196 2.90 15.69 -18.97
N CYS A 197 2.35 16.35 -19.98
CA CYS A 197 0.92 16.33 -20.27
C CYS A 197 0.44 14.92 -20.64
N VAL A 198 1.23 14.16 -21.41
CA VAL A 198 0.92 12.75 -21.73
C VAL A 198 0.86 11.90 -20.46
N ALA A 199 1.91 11.93 -19.63
CA ALA A 199 1.94 11.17 -18.38
C ALA A 199 0.81 11.59 -17.43
N GLY A 200 0.55 12.90 -17.32
CA GLY A 200 -0.52 13.48 -16.52
C GLY A 200 -1.90 13.07 -17.00
N GLY A 201 -2.13 13.07 -18.32
CA GLY A 201 -3.38 12.64 -18.93
C GLY A 201 -3.66 11.16 -18.67
N MET A 202 -2.67 10.29 -18.89
CA MET A 202 -2.81 8.86 -18.62
C MET A 202 -3.07 8.56 -17.13
N PHE A 203 -2.38 9.26 -16.24
CA PHE A 203 -2.59 9.16 -14.80
C PHE A 203 -4.00 9.63 -14.43
N ALA A 204 -4.42 10.81 -14.89
CA ALA A 204 -5.73 11.39 -14.60
C ALA A 204 -6.89 10.52 -15.12
N VAL A 205 -6.77 9.91 -16.31
CA VAL A 205 -7.77 8.99 -16.86
C VAL A 205 -7.93 7.74 -16.01
N SER A 206 -6.87 7.30 -15.33
CA SER A 206 -6.88 6.07 -14.53
C SER A 206 -7.40 6.26 -13.10
N LEU A 207 -7.38 7.50 -12.58
CA LEU A 207 -7.78 7.79 -11.19
C LEU A 207 -9.27 7.51 -10.89
N PRO A 208 -10.24 7.87 -11.76
CA PRO A 208 -11.64 7.59 -11.52
C PRO A 208 -11.93 6.10 -11.32
N TYR A 209 -11.28 5.23 -12.11
CA TYR A 209 -11.41 3.78 -11.98
C TYR A 209 -11.11 3.33 -10.54
N PHE A 210 -9.93 3.69 -10.01
CA PHE A 210 -9.51 3.27 -8.67
C PHE A 210 -10.33 3.90 -7.54
N LEU A 211 -10.85 5.11 -7.75
CA LEU A 211 -11.71 5.77 -6.77
C LEU A 211 -13.07 5.06 -6.67
N LEU A 212 -13.69 4.78 -7.82
CA LEU A 212 -15.05 4.24 -7.91
C LEU A 212 -15.12 2.71 -7.71
N GLU A 213 -14.01 1.99 -7.89
CA GLU A 213 -13.89 0.54 -7.63
C GLU A 213 -14.22 0.14 -6.18
N GLY A 214 -14.34 1.11 -5.25
CA GLY A 214 -14.77 0.81 -3.88
C GLY A 214 -13.64 0.23 -2.99
N ALA A 215 -12.40 0.26 -3.49
CA ALA A 215 -11.24 -0.31 -2.82
C ALA A 215 -10.19 0.77 -2.48
N ARG A 216 -10.38 1.41 -1.32
CA ARG A 216 -9.51 2.51 -0.82
C ARG A 216 -8.02 2.20 -0.86
N SER A 217 -7.63 0.96 -0.56
CA SER A 217 -6.22 0.52 -0.59
C SER A 217 -5.62 0.58 -2.00
N HIS A 218 -6.40 0.26 -3.03
CA HIS A 218 -5.95 0.31 -4.42
C HIS A 218 -5.76 1.76 -4.89
N PHE A 219 -6.69 2.65 -4.53
CA PHE A 219 -6.57 4.07 -4.82
C PHE A 219 -5.37 4.72 -4.10
N LEU A 220 -5.19 4.44 -2.80
CA LEU A 220 -4.03 4.92 -2.04
C LEU A 220 -2.70 4.43 -2.64
N ALA A 221 -2.65 3.16 -3.08
CA ALA A 221 -1.47 2.60 -3.73
C ALA A 221 -1.09 3.36 -5.03
N ALA A 222 -2.09 3.83 -5.78
CA ALA A 222 -1.89 4.58 -7.01
C ALA A 222 -1.49 6.04 -6.77
N ILE A 223 -2.15 6.73 -5.83
CA ILE A 223 -2.02 8.18 -5.64
C ILE A 223 -0.89 8.58 -4.68
N LEU A 224 -0.59 7.77 -3.67
CA LEU A 224 0.39 8.16 -2.65
C LEU A 224 1.82 8.31 -3.20
N PRO A 225 2.29 7.46 -4.14
CA PRO A 225 3.58 7.68 -4.81
C PRO A 225 3.65 9.04 -5.53
N PHE A 226 2.56 9.50 -6.14
CA PHE A 226 2.47 10.84 -6.74
C PHE A 226 2.58 11.94 -5.68
N ILE A 227 1.83 11.84 -4.58
CA ILE A 227 1.85 12.82 -3.47
C ILE A 227 3.24 12.91 -2.83
N ILE A 228 3.87 11.77 -2.57
CA ILE A 228 5.23 11.71 -1.98
C ILE A 228 6.25 12.32 -2.96
N THR A 229 6.14 12.01 -4.26
CA THR A 229 7.03 12.59 -5.27
C THR A 229 6.84 14.10 -5.36
N TYR A 230 5.60 14.60 -5.29
CA TYR A 230 5.31 16.03 -5.23
C TYR A 230 5.92 16.70 -3.99
N LEU A 231 5.83 16.06 -2.82
CA LEU A 231 6.39 16.58 -1.57
C LEU A 231 7.93 16.71 -1.67
N LEU A 232 8.60 15.67 -2.18
CA LEU A 232 10.06 15.59 -2.25
C LEU A 232 10.66 16.41 -3.42
N TYR A 233 10.05 16.37 -4.60
CA TYR A 233 10.60 16.95 -5.84
C TYR A 233 9.81 18.14 -6.39
N GLY A 234 8.67 18.49 -5.80
CA GLY A 234 7.89 19.67 -6.19
C GLY A 234 8.70 20.95 -6.01
N ARG A 235 8.52 21.91 -6.94
CA ARG A 235 9.26 23.19 -6.96
C ARG A 235 8.67 24.27 -6.05
N HIS A 236 7.52 24.01 -5.45
CA HIS A 236 6.82 24.97 -4.61
C HIS A 236 7.47 25.10 -3.22
N PRO A 237 7.33 26.27 -2.57
CA PRO A 237 7.77 26.45 -1.19
C PRO A 237 7.02 25.49 -0.26
N LEU A 238 7.65 25.15 0.87
CA LEU A 238 7.15 24.13 1.81
C LEU A 238 5.73 24.44 2.31
N VAL A 239 5.41 25.72 2.54
CA VAL A 239 4.06 26.17 2.95
C VAL A 239 3.00 25.80 1.91
N VAL A 240 3.26 26.05 0.62
CA VAL A 240 2.33 25.69 -0.47
C VAL A 240 2.21 24.17 -0.59
N LYS A 241 3.30 23.42 -0.40
CA LYS A 241 3.25 21.96 -0.38
C LYS A 241 2.37 21.43 0.76
N ILE A 242 2.49 22.00 1.97
CA ILE A 242 1.63 21.65 3.11
C ILE A 242 0.18 22.01 2.83
N ALA A 243 -0.10 23.19 2.28
CA ALA A 243 -1.47 23.61 1.94
C ALA A 243 -2.11 22.66 0.91
N VAL A 244 -1.37 22.31 -0.16
CA VAL A 244 -1.81 21.34 -1.16
C VAL A 244 -2.01 19.95 -0.56
N LEU A 245 -1.15 19.54 0.36
CA LEU A 245 -1.30 18.26 1.07
C LEU A 245 -2.55 18.26 1.96
N GLY A 246 -2.83 19.36 2.67
CA GLY A 246 -4.03 19.53 3.48
C GLY A 246 -5.29 19.48 2.63
N LEU A 247 -5.31 20.20 1.50
CA LEU A 247 -6.42 20.13 0.54
C LEU A 247 -6.59 18.72 -0.02
N ALA A 248 -5.50 18.06 -0.43
CA ALA A 248 -5.53 16.69 -0.92
C ALA A 248 -6.07 15.73 0.15
N PHE A 249 -5.66 15.88 1.41
CA PHE A 249 -6.17 15.09 2.52
C PHE A 249 -7.69 15.25 2.70
N VAL A 250 -8.19 16.50 2.67
CA VAL A 250 -9.64 16.76 2.75
C VAL A 250 -10.37 16.15 1.55
N CYS A 251 -9.87 16.32 0.34
CA CYS A 251 -10.46 15.71 -0.86
C CYS A 251 -10.46 14.18 -0.79
N LEU A 252 -9.38 13.57 -0.28
CA LEU A 252 -9.29 12.12 -0.07
C LEU A 252 -10.27 11.63 0.99
N ASP A 253 -10.39 12.35 2.11
CA ASP A 253 -11.31 12.00 3.19
C ASP A 253 -12.77 12.01 2.70
N GLN A 254 -13.18 13.11 2.06
CA GLN A 254 -14.52 13.25 1.51
C GLN A 254 -14.79 12.24 0.40
N GLY A 255 -13.82 12.03 -0.50
CA GLY A 255 -13.90 11.02 -1.53
C GLY A 255 -14.06 9.61 -0.94
N PHE A 256 -13.34 9.27 0.13
CA PHE A 256 -13.46 7.96 0.76
C PHE A 256 -14.75 7.77 1.55
N LYS A 257 -15.31 8.82 2.16
CA LYS A 257 -16.64 8.76 2.77
C LYS A 257 -17.68 8.40 1.72
N LEU A 258 -17.68 9.14 0.61
CA LEU A 258 -18.56 8.89 -0.53
C LEU A 258 -18.39 7.45 -1.06
N VAL A 259 -17.15 7.03 -1.31
CA VAL A 259 -16.88 5.67 -1.81
C VAL A 259 -17.31 4.60 -0.82
N THR A 260 -17.18 4.81 0.48
CA THR A 260 -17.55 3.82 1.49
C THR A 260 -19.06 3.68 1.60
N ALA A 261 -19.80 4.78 1.49
CA ALA A 261 -21.26 4.79 1.50
C ALA A 261 -21.84 3.97 0.34
N PHE A 262 -21.30 4.14 -0.87
CA PHE A 262 -21.88 3.57 -2.08
C PHE A 262 -21.14 2.33 -2.61
N ARG A 263 -20.14 1.81 -1.89
CA ARG A 263 -19.38 0.62 -2.34
C ARG A 263 -20.23 -0.62 -2.55
N GLY A 264 -21.35 -0.75 -1.83
CA GLY A 264 -22.21 -1.94 -1.81
C GLY A 264 -23.44 -1.83 -2.71
N THR A 265 -23.95 -0.62 -2.94
CA THR A 265 -25.14 -0.35 -3.76
C THR A 265 -24.78 0.18 -5.15
N GLY A 266 -23.58 0.75 -5.31
CA GLY A 266 -23.18 1.46 -6.52
C GLY A 266 -23.56 2.95 -6.47
N PHE A 267 -22.91 3.75 -7.31
CA PHE A 267 -23.12 5.19 -7.46
C PHE A 267 -24.30 5.52 -8.39
N ARG A 268 -24.94 4.52 -8.99
CA ARG A 268 -26.04 4.71 -9.94
C ARG A 268 -27.26 5.34 -9.28
N ASP A 269 -27.58 4.91 -8.06
CA ASP A 269 -28.68 5.46 -7.27
C ASP A 269 -28.38 6.90 -6.84
N LEU A 270 -27.11 7.20 -6.54
CA LEU A 270 -26.64 8.54 -6.17
C LEU A 270 -26.75 9.53 -7.34
N LEU A 271 -26.37 9.09 -8.55
CA LEU A 271 -26.47 9.90 -9.78
C LEU A 271 -27.92 10.09 -10.25
N ALA A 272 -28.81 9.18 -9.89
CA ALA A 272 -30.24 9.26 -10.22
C ALA A 272 -31.07 10.05 -9.20
N ALA A 273 -30.51 10.39 -8.05
CA ALA A 273 -31.23 11.07 -6.98
C ALA A 273 -31.35 12.59 -7.22
N GLU A 274 -32.55 13.12 -6.99
CA GLU A 274 -32.85 14.55 -7.10
C GLU A 274 -32.18 15.37 -5.98
N HIS A 275 -31.96 14.73 -4.81
CA HIS A 275 -31.28 15.31 -3.63
C HIS A 275 -30.17 14.37 -3.12
N PRO A 276 -29.01 14.31 -3.79
CA PRO A 276 -27.97 13.32 -3.51
C PRO A 276 -27.32 13.44 -2.12
N TYR A 277 -27.43 14.60 -1.48
CA TYR A 277 -26.87 14.86 -0.15
C TYR A 277 -27.70 14.23 0.99
N GLU A 278 -28.99 13.96 0.79
CA GLU A 278 -29.85 13.35 1.82
C GLU A 278 -29.64 11.83 1.96
N MET A 279 -29.03 11.19 0.96
CA MET A 279 -28.68 9.75 1.00
C MET A 279 -27.34 9.46 1.67
N ILE A 280 -26.56 10.50 1.98
CA ILE A 280 -25.32 10.37 2.73
C ILE A 280 -25.71 10.47 4.21
N ASP A 281 -25.99 9.33 4.84
CA ASP A 281 -26.19 9.28 6.28
C ASP A 281 -24.94 9.86 6.97
N GLU A 282 -25.10 10.92 7.78
CA GLU A 282 -24.00 11.59 8.48
C GLU A 282 -23.25 10.62 9.41
N ASP A 283 -23.91 9.53 9.81
CA ASP A 283 -23.37 8.45 10.64
C ASP A 283 -22.63 7.35 9.87
N LEU A 284 -22.33 7.52 8.57
CA LEU A 284 -21.35 6.71 7.84
C LEU A 284 -19.92 7.03 8.30
N ARG A 285 -19.68 6.71 9.57
CA ARG A 285 -18.41 6.82 10.28
C ARG A 285 -17.34 6.01 9.55
N GLN A 286 -16.12 6.53 9.56
CA GLN A 286 -14.99 6.04 8.78
C GLN A 286 -14.49 4.67 9.28
N SER A 287 -15.25 3.59 9.02
CA SER A 287 -14.89 2.23 9.43
C SER A 287 -13.67 1.76 8.62
N GLY A 288 -12.47 1.86 9.21
CA GLY A 288 -11.25 1.36 8.57
C GLY A 288 -9.92 1.95 9.03
N LEU A 289 -9.90 3.02 9.84
CA LEU A 289 -8.67 3.58 10.46
C LEU A 289 -8.39 3.00 11.86
N ASN A 290 -9.20 2.06 12.31
CA ASN A 290 -9.27 1.67 13.72
C ASN A 290 -8.26 0.55 14.05
N MET A 291 -7.00 0.67 13.62
CA MET A 291 -6.03 -0.44 13.76
C MET A 291 -5.71 -0.75 15.22
N ILE A 292 -5.75 0.25 16.10
CA ILE A 292 -5.62 0.04 17.54
C ILE A 292 -6.83 -0.69 18.14
N GLN A 293 -8.02 -0.44 17.61
CA GLN A 293 -9.24 -1.16 17.97
C GLN A 293 -9.18 -2.63 17.53
N GLU A 294 -8.73 -2.88 16.30
CA GLU A 294 -8.51 -4.24 15.77
C GLU A 294 -7.44 -4.98 16.57
N LEU A 295 -6.41 -4.27 17.06
CA LEU A 295 -5.42 -4.83 17.96
C LEU A 295 -6.02 -5.24 19.32
N CYS A 296 -6.95 -4.45 19.86
CA CYS A 296 -7.69 -4.79 21.08
C CYS A 296 -8.53 -6.07 20.89
N PHE A 297 -9.24 -6.18 19.77
CA PHE A 297 -10.00 -7.40 19.43
C PHE A 297 -9.10 -8.61 19.26
N ALA A 298 -7.98 -8.48 18.54
CA ALA A 298 -7.00 -9.55 18.41
C ALA A 298 -6.49 -10.04 19.77
N ASN A 299 -6.21 -9.13 20.70
CA ASN A 299 -5.81 -9.47 22.07
C ASN A 299 -6.92 -10.19 22.84
N ALA A 300 -8.17 -9.76 22.70
CA ALA A 300 -9.32 -10.40 23.36
C ALA A 300 -9.55 -11.83 22.85
N TYR A 301 -9.41 -12.08 21.54
CA TYR A 301 -9.54 -13.42 20.96
C TYR A 301 -8.43 -14.37 21.39
N LEU A 302 -7.20 -13.88 21.51
CA LEU A 302 -6.09 -14.68 22.04
C LEU A 302 -6.28 -14.99 23.54
N ALA A 303 -6.72 -14.01 24.32
CA ALA A 303 -6.91 -14.14 25.77
C ALA A 303 -8.08 -15.09 26.13
N SER A 304 -9.14 -15.10 25.33
CA SER A 304 -10.29 -15.99 25.49
C SER A 304 -10.00 -17.43 25.05
N GLY A 305 -8.85 -17.70 24.42
CA GLY A 305 -8.51 -19.02 23.87
C GLY A 305 -9.31 -19.37 22.60
N ALA A 306 -10.14 -18.45 22.08
CA ALA A 306 -10.90 -18.63 20.86
C ALA A 306 -10.00 -18.77 19.61
N ALA A 307 -8.77 -18.27 19.70
CA ALA A 307 -7.77 -18.32 18.64
C ALA A 307 -6.39 -18.67 19.22
N PRO A 308 -5.85 -19.88 19.00
CA PRO A 308 -4.43 -20.11 19.27
C PRO A 308 -3.56 -19.32 18.28
N PRO A 309 -2.36 -18.87 18.67
CA PRO A 309 -1.45 -18.18 17.76
C PRO A 309 -1.08 -19.11 16.59
N ALA A 310 -1.08 -18.56 15.37
CA ALA A 310 -0.88 -19.36 14.15
C ALA A 310 0.58 -19.79 13.91
N TYR A 311 1.52 -19.41 14.78
CA TYR A 311 2.97 -19.62 14.69
C TYR A 311 3.58 -19.33 13.31
N GLY A 312 3.16 -18.24 12.68
CA GLY A 312 3.63 -17.83 11.35
C GLY A 312 2.87 -18.46 10.17
N GLY A 313 1.92 -19.37 10.43
CA GLY A 313 1.09 -19.99 9.40
C GLY A 313 0.31 -18.99 8.56
N ARG A 314 -0.14 -17.86 9.12
CA ARG A 314 -0.82 -16.82 8.33
C ARG A 314 0.14 -16.11 7.38
N TYR A 315 1.35 -15.80 7.82
CA TYR A 315 2.38 -15.22 6.93
C TYR A 315 2.83 -16.21 5.86
N LEU A 316 2.89 -17.49 6.18
CA LEU A 316 3.17 -18.53 5.19
C LEU A 316 2.04 -18.64 4.17
N ASN A 317 0.77 -18.61 4.59
CA ASN A 317 -0.39 -18.62 3.69
C ASN A 317 -0.40 -17.41 2.75
N GLU A 318 -0.01 -16.23 3.25
CA GLU A 318 0.22 -15.03 2.45
C GLU A 318 1.33 -15.21 1.42
N LEU A 319 2.46 -15.80 1.80
CA LEU A 319 3.57 -16.05 0.89
C LEU A 319 3.20 -17.06 -0.20
N LEU A 320 2.55 -18.14 0.20
CA LEU A 320 2.02 -19.18 -0.71
C LEU A 320 0.82 -18.67 -1.50
N ASN A 321 0.38 -17.42 -1.27
CA ASN A 321 -0.72 -16.86 -2.03
C ASN A 321 -0.40 -16.73 -3.53
N ALA A 322 0.88 -16.64 -3.87
CA ALA A 322 1.37 -16.62 -5.24
C ALA A 322 1.00 -17.88 -6.05
N ILE A 323 0.74 -19.01 -5.38
CA ILE A 323 0.37 -20.25 -6.05
C ILE A 323 -1.13 -20.18 -6.40
N PRO A 324 -1.50 -20.26 -7.70
CA PRO A 324 -2.90 -20.24 -8.13
C PRO A 324 -3.67 -21.44 -7.56
N ARG A 325 -4.97 -21.24 -7.26
CA ARG A 325 -5.85 -22.31 -6.76
C ARG A 325 -6.07 -23.45 -7.77
N VAL A 326 -5.80 -23.21 -9.05
CA VAL A 326 -5.76 -24.28 -10.08
C VAL A 326 -4.68 -25.32 -9.76
N VAL A 327 -3.52 -24.86 -9.30
CA VAL A 327 -2.37 -25.72 -8.98
C VAL A 327 -2.53 -26.32 -7.59
N TRP A 328 -3.12 -25.55 -6.65
CA TRP A 328 -3.40 -26.02 -5.30
C TRP A 328 -4.84 -25.68 -4.87
N PRO A 329 -5.81 -26.56 -5.17
CA PRO A 329 -7.23 -26.29 -4.88
C PRO A 329 -7.53 -26.15 -3.38
N SER A 330 -6.90 -26.99 -2.54
CA SER A 330 -7.09 -27.05 -1.09
C SER A 330 -6.30 -25.99 -0.29
N LYS A 331 -5.75 -24.99 -0.97
CA LYS A 331 -4.98 -23.92 -0.33
C LYS A 331 -5.81 -23.16 0.72
N PRO A 332 -5.25 -22.87 1.91
CA PRO A 332 -5.95 -22.10 2.95
C PRO A 332 -6.39 -20.72 2.45
N PHE A 333 -7.51 -20.24 2.96
CA PHE A 333 -7.95 -18.87 2.69
C PHE A 333 -7.26 -17.88 3.63
N ILE A 334 -7.10 -16.65 3.13
CA ILE A 334 -6.41 -15.58 3.83
C ILE A 334 -7.43 -14.71 4.55
N GLY A 335 -7.19 -14.43 5.83
CA GLY A 335 -7.98 -13.45 6.59
C GLY A 335 -9.41 -13.87 6.93
N ILE A 336 -9.88 -15.05 6.50
CA ILE A 336 -11.25 -15.52 6.78
C ILE A 336 -11.45 -15.80 8.26
N ASP A 337 -10.52 -16.50 8.92
CA ASP A 337 -10.71 -16.90 10.32
C ASP A 337 -10.91 -15.67 11.23
N TYR A 338 -10.19 -14.59 10.96
CA TYR A 338 -10.36 -13.35 11.72
C TYR A 338 -11.71 -12.66 11.43
N ALA A 339 -12.15 -12.62 10.17
CA ALA A 339 -13.45 -12.08 9.80
C ALA A 339 -14.62 -12.88 10.42
N LYS A 340 -14.47 -14.22 10.51
CA LYS A 340 -15.40 -15.10 11.22
C LYS A 340 -15.47 -14.78 12.71
N TRP A 341 -14.33 -14.61 13.38
CA TRP A 341 -14.29 -14.19 14.79
C TRP A 341 -14.94 -12.83 15.02
N ARG A 342 -14.85 -11.92 14.04
CA ARG A 342 -15.55 -10.63 14.06
C ARG A 342 -17.06 -10.72 13.83
N GLY A 343 -17.60 -11.93 13.63
CA GLY A 343 -19.03 -12.17 13.46
C GLY A 343 -19.55 -11.81 12.06
N LEU A 344 -18.67 -11.69 11.08
CA LEU A 344 -19.04 -11.36 9.70
C LEU A 344 -19.37 -12.61 8.87
N GLU A 345 -19.81 -13.69 9.51
CA GLU A 345 -20.18 -14.91 8.82
C GLU A 345 -21.44 -14.71 8.00
N ASP A 346 -21.39 -15.12 6.73
CA ASP A 346 -22.56 -15.14 5.86
C ASP A 346 -22.55 -16.43 5.03
N PRO A 347 -23.53 -17.32 5.24
CA PRO A 347 -23.66 -18.56 4.47
C PRO A 347 -23.83 -18.33 2.96
N ASN A 348 -24.31 -17.16 2.55
CA ASN A 348 -24.56 -16.82 1.15
C ASN A 348 -23.35 -16.17 0.46
N SER A 349 -22.29 -15.86 1.21
CA SER A 349 -21.03 -15.32 0.70
C SER A 349 -20.13 -16.44 0.15
N GLU A 350 -19.48 -16.22 -1.00
CA GLU A 350 -18.49 -17.16 -1.55
C GLU A 350 -17.41 -17.54 -0.52
N LEU A 351 -16.92 -16.56 0.26
CA LEU A 351 -15.89 -16.76 1.28
C LEU A 351 -16.46 -17.26 2.63
N GLY A 352 -17.78 -17.39 2.75
CA GLY A 352 -18.46 -17.62 4.03
C GLY A 352 -18.38 -16.43 4.98
N VAL A 353 -17.96 -15.25 4.50
CA VAL A 353 -17.90 -13.99 5.25
C VAL A 353 -18.31 -12.78 4.41
N VAL A 354 -19.04 -11.83 4.98
CA VAL A 354 -19.53 -10.61 4.30
C VAL A 354 -18.36 -9.70 3.88
N ALA A 355 -17.32 -9.61 4.71
CA ALA A 355 -16.16 -8.80 4.43
C ALA A 355 -14.90 -9.32 5.14
N THR A 356 -13.75 -9.23 4.46
CA THR A 356 -12.44 -9.44 5.08
C THR A 356 -12.05 -8.23 5.93
N VAL A 357 -11.67 -8.46 7.19
CA VAL A 357 -11.22 -7.41 8.12
C VAL A 357 -9.70 -7.42 8.21
N SER A 358 -9.11 -6.22 8.18
CA SER A 358 -7.68 -6.02 8.29
C SER A 358 -7.25 -6.07 9.75
N THR A 359 -6.24 -6.86 10.08
CA THR A 359 -5.77 -7.00 11.47
C THR A 359 -4.76 -5.94 11.89
N GLY A 360 -4.36 -5.05 10.99
CA GLY A 360 -3.30 -4.06 11.23
C GLY A 360 -1.91 -4.68 11.14
N MET A 361 -0.93 -3.83 10.83
CA MET A 361 0.49 -4.20 10.76
C MET A 361 1.00 -4.96 12.01
N ILE A 362 0.58 -4.52 13.21
CA ILE A 362 0.99 -5.09 14.49
C ILE A 362 0.10 -6.28 14.85
N GLY A 363 -1.21 -6.18 14.61
CA GLY A 363 -2.16 -7.26 14.94
C GLY A 363 -1.95 -8.52 14.10
N GLY A 364 -1.52 -8.39 12.84
CA GLY A 364 -1.06 -9.52 12.04
C GLY A 364 0.12 -10.26 12.69
N GLY A 365 1.04 -9.54 13.32
CA GLY A 365 2.12 -10.11 14.13
C GLY A 365 1.59 -10.82 15.37
N VAL A 366 0.71 -10.15 16.13
CA VAL A 366 0.09 -10.69 17.36
C VAL A 366 -0.66 -11.98 17.10
N LEU A 367 -1.47 -12.06 16.06
CA LEU A 367 -2.23 -13.26 15.72
C LEU A 367 -1.35 -14.42 15.23
N ASN A 368 -0.14 -14.11 14.73
CA ASN A 368 0.81 -15.14 14.33
C ASN A 368 1.67 -15.64 15.50
N PHE A 369 2.24 -14.75 16.31
CA PHE A 369 3.27 -15.14 17.29
C PHE A 369 2.89 -14.82 18.74
N GLY A 370 1.64 -14.42 18.98
CA GLY A 370 1.13 -14.07 20.30
C GLY A 370 1.42 -12.62 20.71
N GLN A 371 0.94 -12.26 21.90
CA GLN A 371 0.86 -10.87 22.37
C GLN A 371 2.22 -10.19 22.57
N PHE A 372 3.30 -10.94 22.79
CA PHE A 372 4.64 -10.39 23.06
C PHE A 372 5.60 -10.53 21.87
N LEU A 373 5.74 -11.74 21.31
CA LEU A 373 6.62 -11.98 20.15
C LEU A 373 6.03 -11.45 18.83
N GLY A 374 4.70 -11.31 18.76
CA GLY A 374 4.01 -10.80 17.58
C GLY A 374 4.43 -9.40 17.13
N PRO A 375 4.36 -8.38 18.01
CA PRO A 375 4.82 -7.03 17.68
C PRO A 375 6.30 -6.99 17.32
N MET A 376 7.14 -7.81 17.96
CA MET A 376 8.56 -7.93 17.62
C MET A 376 8.75 -8.47 16.19
N ALA A 377 8.03 -9.54 15.83
CA ALA A 377 8.10 -10.11 14.49
C ALA A 377 7.61 -9.14 13.41
N ALA A 378 6.53 -8.40 13.66
CA ALA A 378 6.06 -7.33 12.77
C ALA A 378 7.14 -6.23 12.61
N GLY A 379 7.79 -5.83 13.71
CA GLY A 379 8.91 -4.88 13.70
C GLY A 379 10.10 -5.37 12.87
N ILE A 380 10.45 -6.65 12.96
CA ILE A 380 11.51 -7.27 12.16
C ILE A 380 11.15 -7.26 10.67
N ILE A 381 9.92 -7.65 10.31
CA ILE A 381 9.46 -7.65 8.91
C ILE A 381 9.51 -6.24 8.33
N MET A 382 9.02 -5.24 9.07
CA MET A 382 9.10 -3.84 8.66
C MET A 382 10.53 -3.32 8.59
N ALA A 383 11.45 -3.84 9.41
CA ALA A 383 12.86 -3.52 9.31
C ALA A 383 13.51 -4.09 8.03
N PHE A 384 13.09 -5.28 7.57
CA PHE A 384 13.51 -5.79 6.26
C PHE A 384 12.94 -4.96 5.11
N TRP A 385 11.66 -4.61 5.17
CA TRP A 385 11.01 -3.72 4.19
C TRP A 385 11.73 -2.38 4.08
N THR A 386 11.98 -1.72 5.21
CA THR A 386 12.66 -0.42 5.26
C THR A 386 14.10 -0.51 4.75
N ALA A 387 14.82 -1.60 5.05
CA ALA A 387 16.15 -1.83 4.52
C ALA A 387 16.17 -2.01 2.98
N LEU A 388 15.12 -2.60 2.39
CA LEU A 388 14.94 -2.63 0.93
C LEU A 388 14.71 -1.23 0.36
N LEU A 389 13.88 -0.40 1.01
CA LEU A 389 13.67 0.99 0.61
C LEU A 389 14.98 1.80 0.68
N ILE A 390 15.75 1.65 1.76
CA ILE A 390 17.08 2.27 1.92
C ILE A 390 18.02 1.87 0.77
N ARG A 391 18.01 0.59 0.38
CA ARG A 391 18.80 0.13 -0.76
C ARG A 391 18.37 0.81 -2.06
N TRP A 392 17.08 0.93 -2.34
CA TRP A 392 16.60 1.62 -3.54
C TRP A 392 16.90 3.12 -3.51
N TRP A 393 16.84 3.75 -2.34
CA TRP A 393 17.24 5.14 -2.15
C TRP A 393 18.73 5.40 -2.39
N GLN A 394 19.60 4.48 -1.97
CA GLN A 394 21.03 4.57 -2.31
C GLN A 394 21.26 4.41 -3.82
N GLN A 395 20.36 3.72 -4.52
CA GLN A 395 20.38 3.50 -5.96
C GLN A 395 19.60 4.56 -6.76
N ARG A 396 19.19 5.66 -6.12
CA ARG A 396 18.35 6.72 -6.71
C ARG A 396 18.95 7.46 -7.90
N SER A 397 20.25 7.25 -8.19
CA SER A 397 20.89 7.79 -9.40
C SER A 397 20.27 7.23 -10.68
N SER A 398 19.60 6.08 -10.60
CA SER A 398 18.81 5.51 -11.69
C SER A 398 17.33 5.83 -11.49
N LEU A 399 16.70 6.44 -12.50
CA LEU A 399 15.28 6.78 -12.49
C LEU A 399 14.37 5.58 -12.15
N PRO A 400 14.56 4.36 -12.71
CA PRO A 400 13.73 3.21 -12.35
C PRO A 400 13.79 2.82 -10.87
N ARG A 401 14.96 2.91 -10.24
CA ARG A 401 15.12 2.60 -8.81
C ARG A 401 14.53 3.70 -7.94
N LEU A 402 14.60 4.95 -8.38
CA LEU A 402 13.90 6.06 -7.73
C LEU A 402 12.37 5.87 -7.77
N VAL A 403 11.82 5.47 -8.92
CA VAL A 403 10.37 5.20 -9.01
C VAL A 403 9.97 4.02 -8.12
N LEU A 404 10.77 2.94 -8.06
CA LEU A 404 10.55 1.84 -7.11
C LEU A 404 10.58 2.31 -5.66
N PHE A 405 11.51 3.19 -5.31
CA PHE A 405 11.56 3.79 -4.00
C PHE A 405 10.30 4.60 -3.68
N MET A 406 9.81 5.42 -4.62
CA MET A 406 8.58 6.20 -4.42
C MET A 406 7.36 5.31 -4.24
N LEU A 407 7.22 4.30 -5.09
CA LEU A 407 6.14 3.33 -5.03
C LEU A 407 6.17 2.54 -3.70
N GLY A 408 7.34 2.07 -3.28
CA GLY A 408 7.51 1.39 -1.99
C GLY A 408 7.26 2.31 -0.78
N THR A 409 7.70 3.56 -0.84
CA THR A 409 7.42 4.53 0.24
C THR A 409 5.92 4.79 0.34
N GLY A 410 5.22 4.93 -0.79
CA GLY A 410 3.76 5.05 -0.82
C GLY A 410 3.05 3.82 -0.24
N LEU A 411 3.50 2.61 -0.59
CA LEU A 411 2.89 1.39 -0.05
C LEU A 411 3.21 1.14 1.42
N THR A 412 4.23 1.79 1.99
CA THR A 412 4.49 1.73 3.42
C THR A 412 3.29 2.19 4.23
N PHE A 413 2.58 3.22 3.76
CA PHE A 413 1.35 3.66 4.40
C PHE A 413 0.26 2.58 4.34
N ASN A 414 0.11 1.89 3.20
CA ASN A 414 -0.84 0.78 3.06
C ASN A 414 -0.46 -0.45 3.91
N LEU A 415 0.83 -0.69 4.14
CA LEU A 415 1.30 -1.76 5.04
C LEU A 415 0.91 -1.52 6.49
N GLY A 416 0.64 -0.28 6.88
CA GLY A 416 0.08 0.04 8.20
C GLY A 416 -1.25 -0.66 8.48
N ARG A 417 -2.06 -0.83 7.43
CA ARG A 417 -3.34 -1.54 7.47
C ARG A 417 -3.17 -3.06 7.49
N ASP A 418 -2.23 -3.61 6.71
CA ASP A 418 -1.93 -5.04 6.75
C ASP A 418 -0.57 -5.37 6.12
N ILE A 419 0.21 -6.25 6.76
CA ILE A 419 1.46 -6.78 6.18
C ILE A 419 1.10 -8.03 5.36
N THR A 420 0.55 -7.82 4.17
CA THR A 420 0.17 -8.91 3.27
C THR A 420 0.95 -8.86 1.96
N LEU A 421 1.15 -10.02 1.35
CA LEU A 421 1.76 -10.08 0.03
C LEU A 421 0.85 -9.39 -1.00
N LEU A 422 -0.46 -9.38 -0.75
CA LEU A 422 -1.48 -8.70 -1.55
C LEU A 422 -1.19 -7.20 -1.71
N VAL A 423 -0.78 -6.53 -0.63
CA VAL A 423 -0.41 -5.10 -0.65
C VAL A 423 0.96 -4.89 -1.33
N LEU A 424 1.85 -5.89 -1.27
CA LEU A 424 3.21 -5.81 -1.84
C LEU A 424 3.30 -6.19 -3.32
N TRP A 425 2.30 -6.86 -3.90
CA TRP A 425 2.31 -7.27 -5.31
C TRP A 425 2.68 -6.15 -6.28
N PRO A 426 2.13 -4.92 -6.17
CA PRO A 426 2.53 -3.82 -7.05
C PRO A 426 4.03 -3.56 -7.05
N VAL A 427 4.71 -3.67 -5.89
CA VAL A 427 6.17 -3.50 -5.77
C VAL A 427 6.91 -4.66 -6.39
N VAL A 428 6.44 -5.89 -6.15
CA VAL A 428 7.06 -7.09 -6.71
C VAL A 428 7.02 -7.02 -8.24
N PHE A 429 5.87 -6.67 -8.82
CA PHE A 429 5.73 -6.51 -10.27
C PHE A 429 6.56 -5.34 -10.80
N ALA A 430 6.53 -4.19 -10.15
CA ALA A 430 7.38 -3.06 -10.53
C ALA A 430 8.86 -3.43 -10.46
N TYR A 431 9.29 -4.17 -9.44
CA TYR A 431 10.67 -4.63 -9.29
C TYR A 431 11.05 -5.56 -10.45
N CYS A 432 10.21 -6.55 -10.77
CA CYS A 432 10.39 -7.42 -11.93
C CYS A 432 10.50 -6.63 -13.23
N PHE A 433 9.60 -5.66 -13.45
CA PHE A 433 9.63 -4.77 -14.62
C PHE A 433 10.95 -4.00 -14.72
N VAL A 434 11.40 -3.38 -13.62
CA VAL A 434 12.70 -2.69 -13.58
C VAL A 434 13.86 -3.64 -13.86
N ARG A 435 13.83 -4.86 -13.32
CA ARG A 435 14.86 -5.88 -13.61
C ARG A 435 14.87 -6.31 -15.06
N LEU A 436 13.71 -6.45 -15.69
CA LEU A 436 13.60 -6.77 -17.13
C LEU A 436 14.19 -5.64 -17.99
N ILE A 437 13.88 -4.38 -17.65
CA ILE A 437 14.49 -3.23 -18.32
C ILE A 437 16.02 -3.22 -18.14
N GLU A 438 16.52 -3.51 -16.94
CA GLU A 438 17.97 -3.62 -16.67
C GLU A 438 18.64 -4.70 -17.54
N ILE A 439 18.01 -5.87 -17.67
CA ILE A 439 18.52 -6.98 -18.49
C ILE A 439 18.49 -6.61 -19.98
N TRP A 440 17.42 -5.94 -20.43
CA TRP A 440 17.30 -5.54 -21.84
C TRP A 440 18.30 -4.44 -22.21
N ALA A 441 18.47 -3.45 -21.34
CA ALA A 441 19.43 -2.36 -21.47
C ALA A 441 20.86 -2.87 -21.61
N SER A 442 21.26 -3.80 -20.73
CA SER A 442 22.60 -4.39 -20.75
C SER A 442 22.86 -5.20 -22.02
N LYS A 443 21.89 -6.01 -22.49
CA LYS A 443 22.02 -6.77 -23.75
C LYS A 443 22.17 -5.87 -24.98
N ARG A 444 21.44 -4.74 -25.06
CA ARG A 444 21.54 -3.80 -26.18
C ARG A 444 22.92 -3.13 -26.24
N PHE A 445 23.49 -2.82 -25.08
CA PHE A 445 24.82 -2.22 -24.98
C PHE A 445 25.93 -3.16 -25.47
N TRP A 446 25.88 -4.44 -25.07
CA TRP A 446 26.82 -5.46 -25.55
C TRP A 446 26.76 -5.64 -27.08
N ARG A 447 25.56 -5.58 -27.68
CA ARG A 447 25.41 -5.68 -29.14
C ARG A 447 25.96 -4.46 -29.88
N SER A 448 25.78 -3.25 -29.34
CA SER A 448 26.34 -2.03 -29.94
C SER A 448 27.87 -1.95 -29.80
N ALA A 449 28.44 -2.42 -28.68
CA ALA A 449 29.89 -2.52 -28.51
C ALA A 449 30.51 -3.53 -29.48
N ALA A 450 29.91 -4.72 -29.61
CA ALA A 450 30.36 -5.74 -30.56
C ALA A 450 30.28 -5.27 -32.03
N HIS A 451 29.28 -4.44 -32.39
CA HIS A 451 29.20 -3.85 -33.72
C HIS A 451 30.24 -2.76 -33.99
N HIS A 452 30.68 -2.02 -32.96
CA HIS A 452 31.76 -1.04 -33.11
C HIS A 452 33.12 -1.72 -33.29
N ASP A 453 33.40 -2.80 -32.55
CA ASP A 453 34.64 -3.57 -32.72
C ASP A 453 34.69 -4.32 -34.07
N ALA A 454 33.54 -4.80 -34.56
CA ALA A 454 33.44 -5.42 -35.88
C ALA A 454 33.65 -4.42 -37.04
N ARG A 455 33.25 -3.15 -36.88
CA ARG A 455 33.52 -2.09 -37.88
C ARG A 455 34.94 -1.54 -37.80
N ALA A 456 35.52 -1.47 -36.60
CA ALA A 456 36.92 -1.05 -36.43
C ALA A 456 37.89 -2.07 -37.06
N SER A 457 37.59 -3.37 -36.95
CA SER A 457 38.38 -4.45 -37.56
C SER A 457 38.19 -4.61 -39.07
N SER A 458 37.10 -4.09 -39.65
CA SER A 458 36.89 -4.08 -41.11
C SER A 458 37.52 -2.87 -41.82
N CYS A 459 37.83 -1.79 -41.10
CA CYS A 459 38.53 -0.61 -41.65
C CYS A 459 40.07 -0.74 -41.58
N SER A 460 40.60 -1.77 -40.94
CA SER A 460 42.04 -2.03 -40.79
C SER A 460 42.56 -3.15 -41.72
N ARG A 461 41.79 -3.54 -42.73
CA ARG A 461 42.21 -4.38 -43.86
C ARG A 461 41.90 -3.62 -45.14
#